data_AF-A0A6V6ZS24-F1
#
_entry.id   AF-A0A6V6ZS24-F1
#
_cell.length_a   1.000
_cell.length_b   1.000
_cell.length_c   1.000
_cell.angle_alpha   90.00
_cell.angle_beta   90.00
_cell.angle_gamma   90.00
#
_symmetry.space_group_name_H-M   'P 1'
#
loop_
_entity.id
_entity.type
_entity.pdbx_description
1 polymer ?
#
loop_
_entity_poly.entity_id
_entity_poly.type
_entity_poly.pdbx_seq_one_letter_code
_entity_poly.pdbx_strand_id
1 'polypeptide(L)'
;MEAIISIFRTHPELALFCSLTLGYAIGKVSFGSFTVGSVAGCLLAGVLVGQTGVVVSDDLKQTFFLLFLFSIGYRTGPQFFRSLNLGALPQIGITVLLCAIALLVAVLLAPLMGLSVGVAAGLLAGGATESATLGVAIDAFAKTGVDAASQQIFEAEIATGFAVAYFVGVIATIVFHTQIAPRFYGRSLRDACAEYESELQDDDAPWHSEHRDFEARAYRINPDFAGHTVAELEARVPIHVRAFFDRVRRGNKILPTSRDMVLQNGDIAAIAGMRSYLIDHGGLLGEEVEDPELLDLPVETSDIVVTNKELVNKTLGELSVRPEARTIFLRGIMRSGERLPVFRGVPLHMGDVLTVSGTRSHIQDAASKLGYLDRETSKTDMVFVAFFILLGGLIGIPALHYGAVELGLGTSVGVLLGGLVAGWLRSVRRTFGFVPEATLWIFDSVGLCVFVACVGITSGTSFVAGVLESGPSLIFGALAIVFLAHGSAIIVGRKIFKINEGVLAGTCCGAGTSAPALAAVQEAAQSQVPTLGYGLGYAVGNVLLALWGSVIVLLLV
;
A
#
# COMPACT_ATOMS: atom_id res chain seq x y z
N MET A 1 -16.62 35.60 17.48
CA MET A 1 -15.65 35.49 16.36
C MET A 1 -14.30 36.08 16.76
N GLU A 2 -14.24 37.32 17.24
CA GLU A 2 -12.99 37.97 17.70
C GLU A 2 -12.23 37.20 18.80
N ALA A 3 -12.94 36.65 19.79
CA ALA A 3 -12.31 35.84 20.85
C ALA A 3 -11.59 34.59 20.28
N ILE A 4 -12.19 33.92 19.29
CA ILE A 4 -11.59 32.74 18.63
C ILE A 4 -10.38 33.14 17.80
N ILE A 5 -10.47 34.26 17.06
CA ILE A 5 -9.35 34.80 16.28
C ILE A 5 -8.17 35.14 17.20
N SER A 6 -8.45 35.80 18.33
CA SER A 6 -7.43 36.16 19.33
C SER A 6 -6.76 34.92 19.94
N ILE A 7 -7.55 33.90 20.30
CA ILE A 7 -7.03 32.61 20.81
C ILE A 7 -6.12 31.96 19.78
N PHE A 8 -6.56 31.80 18.53
CA PHE A 8 -5.76 31.14 17.49
C PHE A 8 -4.48 31.89 17.15
N ARG A 9 -4.48 33.23 17.14
CA ARG A 9 -3.25 34.02 16.94
C ARG A 9 -2.25 33.86 18.09
N THR A 10 -2.75 33.66 19.31
CA THR A 10 -1.90 33.47 20.50
C THR A 10 -1.43 32.01 20.64
N HIS A 11 -2.26 31.07 20.20
CA HIS A 11 -2.08 29.63 20.32
C HIS A 11 -2.28 28.94 18.95
N PRO A 12 -1.33 29.11 18.01
CA PRO A 12 -1.43 28.55 16.66
C PRO A 12 -1.52 27.01 16.65
N GLU A 13 -1.01 26.33 17.67
CA GLU A 13 -1.17 24.90 17.87
C GLU A 13 -2.65 24.48 17.97
N LEU A 14 -3.51 25.29 18.59
CA LEU A 14 -4.94 25.02 18.68
C LEU A 14 -5.64 25.22 17.35
N ALA A 15 -5.18 26.17 16.54
CA ALA A 15 -5.68 26.38 15.18
C ALA A 15 -5.37 25.14 14.32
N LEU A 16 -4.16 24.58 14.42
CA LEU A 16 -3.80 23.35 13.73
C LEU A 16 -4.67 22.16 14.15
N PHE A 17 -4.86 21.91 15.44
CA PHE A 17 -5.73 20.82 15.91
C PHE A 17 -7.20 21.04 15.53
N CYS A 18 -7.66 22.30 15.46
CA CYS A 18 -8.97 22.64 14.91
C CYS A 18 -9.07 22.24 13.43
N SER A 19 -8.07 22.59 12.62
CA SER A 19 -8.00 22.21 11.20
C SER A 19 -7.97 20.70 11.01
N LEU A 20 -7.24 19.94 11.84
CA LEU A 20 -7.24 18.49 11.79
C LEU A 20 -8.60 17.90 12.17
N THR A 21 -9.21 18.40 13.25
CA THR A 21 -10.52 17.91 13.72
C THR A 21 -11.59 18.10 12.64
N LEU A 22 -11.68 19.31 12.09
CA LEU A 22 -12.60 19.63 11.00
C LEU A 22 -12.22 18.86 9.73
N GLY A 23 -10.93 18.75 9.43
CA GLY A 23 -10.43 18.11 8.22
C GLY A 23 -10.70 16.62 8.15
N TYR A 24 -10.45 15.88 9.23
CA TYR A 24 -10.83 14.46 9.31
C TYR A 24 -12.36 14.27 9.34
N ALA A 25 -13.11 15.21 9.92
CA ALA A 25 -14.58 15.14 9.88
C ALA A 25 -15.13 15.36 8.46
N ILE A 26 -14.65 16.39 7.75
CA ILE A 26 -14.98 16.67 6.34
C ILE A 26 -14.52 15.51 5.45
N GLY A 27 -13.33 14.97 5.70
CA GLY A 27 -12.76 13.88 4.93
C GLY A 27 -13.55 12.57 5.00
N LYS A 28 -14.37 12.37 6.05
CA LYS A 28 -15.28 11.22 6.19
C LYS A 28 -16.58 11.38 5.41
N VAL A 29 -16.88 12.57 4.88
CA VAL A 29 -18.10 12.79 4.11
C VAL A 29 -17.98 12.05 2.77
N SER A 30 -18.97 11.21 2.49
CA SER A 30 -19.07 10.41 1.27
C SER A 30 -20.30 10.80 0.46
N PHE A 31 -20.14 10.94 -0.86
CA PHE A 31 -21.20 11.15 -1.83
C PHE A 31 -21.22 9.96 -2.79
N GLY A 32 -22.09 8.97 -2.54
CA GLY A 32 -22.08 7.71 -3.29
C GLY A 32 -20.78 6.93 -3.05
N SER A 33 -20.07 6.54 -4.10
CA SER A 33 -18.78 5.85 -4.03
C SER A 33 -17.58 6.79 -3.80
N PHE A 34 -17.79 8.11 -3.86
CA PHE A 34 -16.73 9.09 -3.65
C PHE A 34 -16.65 9.52 -2.19
N THR A 35 -15.45 9.48 -1.61
CA THR A 35 -15.17 10.03 -0.27
C THR A 35 -14.18 11.19 -0.40
N VAL A 36 -14.43 12.30 0.29
CA VAL A 36 -13.59 13.51 0.20
C VAL A 36 -12.12 13.22 0.54
N GLY A 37 -11.89 12.37 1.55
CA GLY A 37 -10.56 11.99 2.01
C GLY A 37 -9.98 12.99 3.02
N SER A 38 -9.19 12.48 3.96
CA SER A 38 -8.63 13.30 5.06
C SER A 38 -7.71 14.39 4.57
N VAL A 39 -6.94 14.17 3.50
CA VAL A 39 -5.97 15.13 2.94
C VAL A 39 -6.69 16.38 2.42
N ALA A 40 -7.64 16.20 1.50
CA ALA A 40 -8.43 17.30 0.95
C ALA A 40 -9.30 17.96 2.03
N GLY A 41 -9.86 17.18 2.96
CA GLY A 41 -10.58 17.70 4.12
C GLY A 41 -9.71 18.62 4.99
N CYS A 42 -8.48 18.20 5.33
CA CYS A 42 -7.53 18.99 6.11
C CYS A 42 -7.06 20.25 5.39
N LEU A 43 -6.94 20.21 4.06
CA LEU A 43 -6.66 21.42 3.27
C LEU A 43 -7.78 22.44 3.39
N LEU A 44 -9.03 22.02 3.12
CA LEU A 44 -10.20 22.90 3.19
C LEU A 44 -10.43 23.43 4.61
N ALA A 45 -10.26 22.59 5.62
CA ALA A 45 -10.31 23.01 7.01
C ALA A 45 -9.18 23.99 7.37
N GLY A 46 -7.98 23.78 6.84
CA GLY A 46 -6.86 24.71 6.93
C GLY A 46 -7.21 26.06 6.33
N VAL A 47 -7.76 26.10 5.12
CA VAL A 47 -8.21 27.33 4.44
C VAL A 47 -9.25 28.09 5.25
N LEU A 48 -10.22 27.38 5.85
CA LEU A 48 -11.26 27.99 6.69
C LEU A 48 -10.66 28.62 7.96
N VAL A 49 -9.74 27.91 8.62
CA VAL A 49 -9.06 28.42 9.82
C VAL A 49 -8.08 29.56 9.47
N GLY A 50 -7.44 29.48 8.30
CA GLY A 50 -6.53 30.49 7.76
C GLY A 50 -7.18 31.86 7.54
N GLN A 51 -8.50 31.93 7.39
CA GLN A 51 -9.25 33.20 7.34
C GLN A 51 -9.05 34.08 8.59
N THR A 52 -8.67 33.47 9.72
CA THR A 52 -8.39 34.20 10.97
C THR A 52 -7.06 34.97 10.93
N GLY A 53 -6.21 34.71 9.93
CA GLY A 53 -4.87 35.26 9.81
C GLY A 53 -3.89 34.67 10.84
N VAL A 54 -4.18 33.48 11.37
CA VAL A 54 -3.23 32.73 12.19
C VAL A 54 -2.06 32.26 11.33
N VAL A 55 -0.86 32.33 11.88
CA VAL A 55 0.37 31.88 11.20
C VAL A 55 0.92 30.71 11.98
N VAL A 56 1.20 29.62 11.28
CA VAL A 56 1.82 28.41 11.85
C VAL A 56 3.29 28.39 11.45
N SER A 57 4.14 27.83 12.31
CA SER A 57 5.59 27.74 12.07
C SER A 57 5.92 26.86 10.86
N ASP A 58 6.83 27.34 10.01
CA ASP A 58 7.37 26.57 8.89
C ASP A 58 8.17 25.35 9.33
N ASP A 59 8.84 25.41 10.48
CA ASP A 59 9.58 24.26 11.03
C ASP A 59 8.62 23.11 11.35
N LEU A 60 7.43 23.42 11.88
CA LEU A 60 6.38 22.44 12.13
C LEU A 60 5.88 21.83 10.83
N LYS A 61 5.57 22.68 9.84
CA LYS A 61 5.13 22.28 8.50
C LYS A 61 6.13 21.31 7.86
N GLN A 62 7.42 21.68 7.85
CA GLN A 62 8.48 20.87 7.24
C GLN A 62 8.76 19.59 8.02
N THR A 63 8.77 19.61 9.36
CA THR A 63 9.04 18.41 10.16
C THR A 63 8.04 17.30 9.89
N PHE A 64 6.74 17.62 9.87
CA PHE A 64 5.70 16.63 9.57
C PHE A 64 5.72 16.18 8.12
N PHE A 65 6.10 17.05 7.19
CA PHE A 65 6.30 16.68 5.79
C PHE A 65 7.45 15.68 5.60
N LEU A 66 8.57 15.85 6.30
CA LEU A 66 9.70 14.91 6.24
C LEU A 66 9.34 13.55 6.86
N LEU A 67 8.56 13.52 7.94
CA LEU A 67 8.04 12.26 8.51
C LEU A 67 7.16 11.53 7.49
N PHE A 68 6.27 12.26 6.81
CA PHE A 68 5.44 11.73 5.74
C PHE A 68 6.28 11.15 4.60
N LEU A 69 7.24 11.90 4.05
CA LEU A 69 8.11 11.41 2.96
C LEU A 69 8.96 10.21 3.36
N PHE A 70 9.48 10.18 4.59
CA PHE A 70 10.17 9.03 5.12
C PHE A 70 9.26 7.80 5.15
N SER A 71 8.02 7.94 5.61
CA SER A 71 7.08 6.83 5.72
C SER A 71 6.72 6.24 4.35
N ILE A 72 6.50 7.09 3.34
CA ILE A 72 6.30 6.67 1.95
C ILE A 72 7.53 5.89 1.48
N GLY A 73 8.72 6.48 1.59
CA GLY A 73 9.95 5.84 1.13
C GLY A 73 10.19 4.50 1.84
N TYR A 74 10.03 4.46 3.16
CA TYR A 74 10.21 3.24 3.95
C TYR A 74 9.23 2.14 3.52
N ARG A 75 7.97 2.48 3.25
CA ARG A 75 6.94 1.52 2.82
C ARG A 75 7.17 1.01 1.39
N THR A 76 7.63 1.88 0.47
CA THR A 76 7.79 1.53 -0.94
C THR A 76 9.19 1.04 -1.31
N GLY A 77 10.19 1.23 -0.45
CA GLY A 77 11.58 0.85 -0.68
C GLY A 77 11.79 -0.57 -1.20
N PRO A 78 11.27 -1.62 -0.54
CA PRO A 78 11.46 -3.00 -1.00
C PRO A 78 10.95 -3.24 -2.43
N GLN A 79 9.78 -2.70 -2.76
CA GLN A 79 9.12 -2.82 -4.05
C GLN A 79 9.85 -2.01 -5.12
N PHE A 80 10.28 -0.79 -4.79
CA PHE A 80 11.05 0.10 -5.67
C PHE A 80 12.40 -0.54 -6.06
N PHE A 81 13.19 -0.99 -5.10
CA PHE A 81 14.48 -1.60 -5.42
C PHE A 81 14.34 -2.94 -6.17
N ARG A 82 13.21 -3.65 -5.98
CA ARG A 82 12.90 -4.83 -6.78
C ARG A 82 12.47 -4.50 -8.20
N SER A 83 11.81 -3.36 -8.43
CA SER A 83 11.43 -2.92 -9.76
C SER A 83 12.67 -2.76 -10.66
N LEU A 84 13.86 -2.56 -10.09
CA LEU A 84 15.12 -2.54 -10.86
C LEU A 84 15.45 -3.87 -11.56
N ASN A 85 14.73 -4.97 -11.27
CA ASN A 85 14.89 -6.25 -11.98
C ASN A 85 14.08 -6.32 -13.29
N LEU A 86 14.66 -6.93 -14.33
CA LEU A 86 14.13 -7.03 -15.70
C LEU A 86 12.73 -7.64 -15.83
N GLY A 87 12.30 -8.49 -14.89
CA GLY A 87 11.00 -9.18 -14.95
C GLY A 87 9.77 -8.28 -14.78
N ALA A 88 9.95 -7.04 -14.30
CA ALA A 88 8.86 -6.10 -14.03
C ALA A 88 8.84 -4.91 -15.02
N LEU A 89 9.64 -4.98 -16.10
CA LEU A 89 9.78 -3.93 -17.10
C LEU A 89 8.46 -3.41 -17.68
N PRO A 90 7.45 -4.25 -18.00
CA PRO A 90 6.19 -3.75 -18.57
C PRO A 90 5.46 -2.76 -17.67
N GLN A 91 5.26 -3.12 -16.40
CA GLN A 91 4.57 -2.26 -15.42
C GLN A 91 5.37 -0.98 -15.15
N ILE A 92 6.71 -1.08 -15.05
CA ILE A 92 7.58 0.08 -14.86
C ILE A 92 7.52 1.02 -16.05
N GLY A 93 7.59 0.48 -17.27
CA GLY A 93 7.49 1.29 -18.49
C GLY A 93 6.18 2.05 -18.56
N ILE A 94 5.08 1.43 -18.14
CA ILE A 94 3.76 2.07 -18.07
C ILE A 94 3.72 3.16 -17.00
N THR A 95 4.27 2.90 -15.81
CA THR A 95 4.34 3.89 -14.74
C THR A 95 5.20 5.09 -15.16
N VAL A 96 6.39 4.86 -15.69
CA VAL A 96 7.29 5.93 -16.19
C VAL A 96 6.60 6.75 -17.28
N LEU A 97 5.94 6.09 -18.24
CA LEU A 97 5.19 6.75 -19.30
C LEU A 97 4.09 7.65 -18.73
N LEU A 98 3.28 7.12 -17.80
CA LEU A 98 2.21 7.87 -17.16
C LEU A 98 2.75 9.09 -16.42
N CYS A 99 3.77 8.90 -15.56
CA CYS A 99 4.38 10.00 -14.81
C CYS A 99 4.99 11.05 -15.74
N ALA A 100 5.66 10.63 -16.81
CA ALA A 100 6.28 11.55 -17.78
C ALA A 100 5.23 12.36 -18.55
N ILE A 101 4.12 11.74 -18.95
CA ILE A 101 3.03 12.44 -19.64
C ILE A 101 2.29 13.37 -18.69
N ALA A 102 2.08 13.00 -17.43
CA ALA A 102 1.49 13.90 -16.44
C ALA A 102 2.33 15.18 -16.29
N LEU A 103 3.65 15.06 -16.14
CA LEU A 103 4.57 16.21 -16.10
C LEU A 103 4.52 17.02 -17.39
N LEU A 104 4.63 16.36 -18.55
CA LEU A 104 4.62 17.03 -19.86
C LEU A 104 3.34 17.84 -20.05
N VAL A 105 2.17 17.27 -19.73
CA VAL A 105 0.89 17.96 -19.84
C VAL A 105 0.86 19.17 -18.91
N ALA A 106 1.27 19.05 -17.65
CA ALA A 106 1.30 20.18 -16.73
C ALA A 106 2.22 21.32 -17.22
N VAL A 107 3.42 20.98 -17.69
CA VAL A 107 4.40 21.93 -18.24
C VAL A 107 3.89 22.61 -19.51
N LEU A 108 3.21 21.88 -20.40
CA LEU A 108 2.66 22.46 -21.64
C LEU A 108 1.44 23.33 -21.37
N LEU A 109 0.58 22.94 -20.43
CA LEU A 109 -0.62 23.71 -20.10
C LEU A 109 -0.29 25.02 -19.37
N ALA A 110 0.83 25.07 -18.63
CA ALA A 110 1.24 26.28 -17.93
C ALA A 110 1.31 27.53 -18.83
N PRO A 111 2.11 27.57 -19.92
CA PRO A 111 2.12 28.71 -20.83
C PRO A 111 0.85 28.83 -21.69
N LEU A 112 0.20 27.71 -22.04
CA LEU A 112 -1.01 27.74 -22.89
C LEU A 112 -2.22 28.36 -22.20
N MET A 113 -2.29 28.22 -20.88
CA MET A 113 -3.42 28.68 -20.06
C MET A 113 -3.05 29.85 -19.16
N GLY A 114 -1.81 30.36 -19.26
CA GLY A 114 -1.30 31.46 -18.44
C GLY A 114 -1.22 31.12 -16.96
N LEU A 115 -0.94 29.87 -16.61
CA LEU A 115 -0.84 29.43 -15.21
C LEU A 115 0.50 29.89 -14.63
N SER A 116 0.47 30.37 -13.39
CA SER A 116 1.69 30.58 -12.62
C SER A 116 2.40 29.24 -12.33
N VAL A 117 3.67 29.31 -11.93
CA VAL A 117 4.45 28.13 -11.53
C VAL A 117 3.76 27.38 -10.38
N GLY A 118 3.23 28.11 -9.38
CA GLY A 118 2.52 27.53 -8.25
C GLY A 118 1.26 26.80 -8.68
N VAL A 119 0.42 27.42 -9.51
CA VAL A 119 -0.82 26.81 -10.01
C VAL A 119 -0.51 25.57 -10.86
N ALA A 120 0.51 25.61 -11.72
CA ALA A 120 0.93 24.48 -12.54
C ALA A 120 1.50 23.31 -11.71
N ALA A 121 2.30 23.59 -10.69
CA ALA A 121 2.80 22.57 -9.75
C ALA A 121 1.64 21.93 -8.96
N GLY A 122 0.66 22.73 -8.56
CA GLY A 122 -0.54 22.26 -7.86
C GLY A 122 -1.42 21.41 -8.78
N LEU A 123 -1.54 21.82 -10.04
CA LEU A 123 -2.23 21.06 -11.09
C LEU A 123 -1.60 19.68 -11.30
N LEU A 124 -0.27 19.60 -11.38
CA LEU A 124 0.44 18.32 -11.48
C LEU A 124 0.18 17.45 -10.25
N ALA A 125 0.39 17.99 -9.05
CA ALA A 125 0.22 17.27 -7.79
C ALA A 125 -1.20 16.72 -7.63
N GLY A 126 -2.21 17.56 -7.83
CA GLY A 126 -3.61 17.17 -7.70
C GLY A 126 -4.08 16.28 -8.84
N GLY A 127 -3.76 16.63 -10.09
CA GLY A 127 -4.19 15.90 -11.28
C GLY A 127 -3.60 14.49 -11.38
N ALA A 128 -2.35 14.31 -10.94
CA ALA A 128 -1.72 13.00 -10.81
C ALA A 128 -2.00 12.31 -9.46
N THR A 129 -2.76 12.96 -8.56
CA THR A 129 -3.13 12.49 -7.22
C THR A 129 -1.94 12.11 -6.31
N GLU A 130 -0.80 12.78 -6.49
CA GLU A 130 0.40 12.61 -5.67
C GLU A 130 0.61 13.83 -4.77
N SER A 131 0.48 13.62 -3.46
CA SER A 131 0.57 14.71 -2.47
C SER A 131 2.02 15.06 -2.11
N ALA A 132 2.99 14.14 -2.27
CA ALA A 132 4.41 14.46 -2.09
C ALA A 132 4.89 15.52 -3.07
N THR A 133 4.35 15.54 -4.29
CA THR A 133 4.64 16.56 -5.31
C THR A 133 4.40 17.98 -4.79
N LEU A 134 3.32 18.19 -4.03
CA LEU A 134 2.96 19.49 -3.44
C LEU A 134 4.10 20.04 -2.57
N GLY A 135 4.57 19.26 -1.60
CA GLY A 135 5.62 19.73 -0.69
C GLY A 135 7.02 19.72 -1.29
N VAL A 136 7.32 18.79 -2.21
CA VAL A 136 8.59 18.79 -2.93
C VAL A 136 8.72 20.03 -3.84
N ALA A 137 7.62 20.46 -4.48
CA ALA A 137 7.60 21.69 -5.26
C ALA A 137 7.78 22.95 -4.38
N ILE A 138 7.14 23.01 -3.21
CA ILE A 138 7.33 24.11 -2.23
C ILE A 138 8.80 24.19 -1.78
N ASP A 139 9.40 23.05 -1.44
CA ASP A 139 10.80 22.95 -1.03
C ASP A 139 11.78 23.25 -2.18
N ALA A 140 11.42 22.95 -3.43
CA ALA A 140 12.22 23.29 -4.60
C ALA A 140 12.16 24.78 -4.91
N PHE A 141 10.96 25.39 -4.85
CA PHE A 141 10.78 26.82 -5.12
C PHE A 141 11.54 27.69 -4.11
N ALA A 142 11.54 27.32 -2.83
CA ALA A 142 12.29 28.02 -1.78
C ALA A 142 13.81 28.09 -2.06
N LYS A 143 14.36 27.12 -2.81
CA LYS A 143 15.79 27.07 -3.15
C LYS A 143 16.18 27.94 -4.35
N THR A 144 15.22 28.52 -5.05
CA THR A 144 15.50 29.43 -6.17
C THR A 144 16.04 30.80 -5.71
N GLY A 145 16.10 31.05 -4.39
CA GLY A 145 16.59 32.31 -3.82
C GLY A 145 15.54 33.44 -3.81
N VAL A 146 14.28 33.09 -4.02
CA VAL A 146 13.13 34.02 -3.94
C VAL A 146 12.95 34.58 -2.53
N ASP A 147 12.31 35.75 -2.44
CA ASP A 147 11.98 36.36 -1.15
C ASP A 147 10.77 35.67 -0.48
N ALA A 148 10.59 35.95 0.81
CA ALA A 148 9.52 35.33 1.59
C ALA A 148 8.11 35.66 1.04
N ALA A 149 7.93 36.83 0.43
CA ALA A 149 6.67 37.21 -0.19
C ALA A 149 6.34 36.35 -1.42
N SER A 150 7.31 36.15 -2.32
CA SER A 150 7.11 35.27 -3.49
C SER A 150 6.89 33.81 -3.06
N GLN A 151 7.60 33.34 -2.03
CA GLN A 151 7.37 32.01 -1.46
C GLN A 151 5.93 31.85 -0.95
N GLN A 152 5.42 32.85 -0.23
CA GLN A 152 4.06 32.81 0.29
C GLN A 152 3.00 32.82 -0.83
N ILE A 153 3.23 33.57 -1.91
CA ILE A 153 2.36 33.56 -3.09
C ILE A 153 2.36 32.17 -3.73
N PHE A 154 3.54 31.58 -3.94
CA PHE A 154 3.66 30.25 -4.51
C PHE A 154 2.94 29.19 -3.66
N GLU A 155 3.10 29.23 -2.33
CA GLU A 155 2.40 28.32 -1.41
C GLU A 155 0.87 28.46 -1.49
N ALA A 156 0.35 29.67 -1.70
CA ALA A 156 -1.08 29.89 -1.88
C ALA A 156 -1.60 29.37 -3.23
N GLU A 157 -0.85 29.63 -4.30
CA GLU A 157 -1.17 29.21 -5.66
C GLU A 157 -1.14 27.68 -5.79
N ILE A 158 -0.10 27.03 -5.25
CA ILE A 158 0.04 25.58 -5.30
C ILE A 158 -1.02 24.87 -4.46
N ALA A 159 -1.39 25.42 -3.30
CA ALA A 159 -2.50 24.92 -2.49
C ALA A 159 -3.83 24.98 -3.27
N THR A 160 -4.07 26.09 -3.96
CA THR A 160 -5.26 26.30 -4.81
C THR A 160 -5.29 25.30 -5.96
N GLY A 161 -4.17 25.18 -6.69
CA GLY A 161 -4.01 24.24 -7.80
C GLY A 161 -4.27 22.79 -7.37
N PHE A 162 -3.62 22.37 -6.27
CA PHE A 162 -3.77 21.03 -5.72
C PHE A 162 -5.20 20.75 -5.26
N ALA A 163 -5.85 21.66 -4.54
CA ALA A 163 -7.19 21.43 -4.02
C ALA A 163 -8.20 21.12 -5.13
N VAL A 164 -8.23 21.93 -6.20
CA VAL A 164 -9.17 21.75 -7.32
C VAL A 164 -8.79 20.52 -8.14
N ALA A 165 -7.50 20.42 -8.52
CA ALA A 165 -7.05 19.36 -9.40
C ALA A 165 -7.13 17.97 -8.74
N TYR A 166 -6.97 17.86 -7.41
CA TYR A 166 -7.06 16.59 -6.69
C TYR A 166 -8.47 15.98 -6.75
N PHE A 167 -9.51 16.77 -6.49
CA PHE A 167 -10.90 16.28 -6.57
C PHE A 167 -11.23 15.81 -7.99
N VAL A 168 -10.88 16.61 -8.99
CA VAL A 168 -11.09 16.28 -10.39
C VAL A 168 -10.26 15.05 -10.78
N GLY A 169 -9.01 14.97 -10.36
CA GLY A 169 -8.08 13.87 -10.65
C GLY A 169 -8.56 12.53 -10.10
N VAL A 170 -9.01 12.49 -8.83
CA VAL A 170 -9.57 11.27 -8.23
C VAL A 170 -10.83 10.82 -8.96
N ILE A 171 -11.80 11.72 -9.14
CA ILE A 171 -13.08 11.41 -9.78
C ILE A 171 -12.87 11.00 -11.25
N ALA A 172 -12.05 11.75 -11.99
CA ALA A 172 -11.76 11.48 -13.38
C ALA A 172 -11.02 10.15 -13.53
N THR A 173 -10.06 9.83 -12.66
CA THR A 173 -9.35 8.54 -12.70
C THR A 173 -10.31 7.38 -12.42
N ILE A 174 -11.21 7.51 -11.43
CA ILE A 174 -12.27 6.51 -11.15
C ILE A 174 -13.14 6.30 -12.38
N VAL A 175 -13.73 7.37 -12.93
CA VAL A 175 -14.62 7.30 -14.10
C VAL A 175 -13.87 6.77 -15.32
N PHE A 176 -12.62 7.20 -15.51
CA PHE A 176 -11.79 6.79 -16.62
C PHE A 176 -11.56 5.28 -16.61
N HIS A 177 -11.11 4.69 -15.49
CA HIS A 177 -10.83 3.26 -15.43
C HIS A 177 -12.07 2.39 -15.33
N THR A 178 -13.14 2.84 -14.67
CA THR A 178 -14.35 2.03 -14.46
C THR A 178 -15.36 2.10 -15.60
N GLN A 179 -15.41 3.22 -16.36
CA GLN A 179 -16.44 3.44 -17.39
C GLN A 179 -15.87 3.66 -18.79
N ILE A 180 -14.73 4.35 -18.92
CA ILE A 180 -14.18 4.76 -20.21
C ILE A 180 -13.22 3.69 -20.76
N ALA A 181 -12.25 3.25 -19.95
CA ALA A 181 -11.28 2.22 -20.30
C ALA A 181 -11.92 0.89 -20.77
N PRO A 182 -12.99 0.36 -20.14
CA PRO A 182 -13.65 -0.86 -20.61
C PRO A 182 -14.20 -0.76 -22.03
N ARG A 183 -14.62 0.44 -22.45
CA ARG A 183 -15.06 0.69 -23.83
C ARG A 183 -13.90 0.58 -24.82
N PHE A 184 -12.69 0.98 -24.43
CA PHE A 184 -11.48 0.78 -25.25
C PHE A 184 -11.05 -0.69 -25.31
N TYR A 185 -11.32 -1.46 -24.26
CA TYR A 185 -11.04 -2.89 -24.23
C TYR A 185 -12.04 -3.73 -25.02
N GLY A 186 -13.25 -3.20 -25.26
CA GLY A 186 -14.34 -3.93 -25.90
C GLY A 186 -14.97 -5.00 -25.00
N ARG A 187 -14.64 -5.02 -23.70
CA ARG A 187 -15.14 -5.96 -22.69
C ARG A 187 -15.14 -5.33 -21.30
N SER A 188 -15.90 -5.91 -20.37
CA SER A 188 -15.94 -5.42 -18.99
C SER A 188 -14.68 -5.79 -18.21
N LEU A 189 -14.36 -5.02 -17.17
CA LEU A 189 -13.27 -5.37 -16.23
C LEU A 189 -13.53 -6.70 -15.54
N ARG A 190 -14.81 -7.01 -15.26
CA ARG A 190 -15.22 -8.27 -14.65
C ARG A 190 -14.83 -9.46 -15.53
N ASP A 191 -15.14 -9.41 -16.81
CA ASP A 191 -14.81 -10.50 -17.75
C ASP A 191 -13.30 -10.67 -17.89
N ALA A 192 -12.56 -9.55 -18.00
CA ALA A 192 -11.11 -9.58 -18.09
C ALA A 192 -10.43 -10.13 -16.83
N CYS A 193 -10.96 -9.82 -15.65
CA CYS A 193 -10.45 -10.37 -14.40
C CYS A 193 -10.83 -11.84 -14.23
N ALA A 194 -12.06 -12.23 -14.55
CA ALA A 194 -12.49 -13.63 -14.48
C ALA A 194 -11.65 -14.55 -15.38
N GLU A 195 -11.32 -14.11 -16.60
CA GLU A 195 -10.39 -14.81 -17.48
C GLU A 195 -9.01 -14.96 -16.82
N TYR A 196 -8.44 -13.88 -16.27
CA TYR A 196 -7.14 -13.95 -15.61
C TYR A 196 -7.14 -14.82 -14.35
N GLU A 197 -8.23 -14.82 -13.59
CA GLU A 197 -8.39 -15.70 -12.44
C GLU A 197 -8.41 -17.17 -12.86
N SER A 198 -9.05 -17.49 -13.99
CA SER A 198 -9.02 -18.85 -14.54
C SER A 198 -7.59 -19.27 -14.94
N GLU A 199 -6.81 -18.37 -15.55
CA GLU A 199 -5.38 -18.62 -15.85
C GLU A 199 -4.54 -18.84 -14.58
N LEU A 200 -4.89 -18.18 -13.47
CA LEU A 200 -4.17 -18.29 -12.20
C LEU A 200 -4.56 -19.53 -11.37
N GLN A 201 -5.67 -20.22 -11.70
CA GLN A 201 -6.18 -21.33 -10.92
C GLN A 201 -5.45 -22.66 -11.15
N ASP A 202 -4.86 -22.86 -12.33
CA ASP A 202 -4.21 -24.11 -12.78
C ASP A 202 -5.21 -25.30 -12.82
N ASP A 203 -5.52 -25.81 -14.02
CA ASP A 203 -6.68 -26.69 -14.33
C ASP A 203 -6.68 -28.06 -13.61
N ASP A 204 -5.58 -28.47 -12.98
CA ASP A 204 -5.39 -29.83 -12.46
C ASP A 204 -5.94 -30.11 -11.05
N ALA A 205 -6.56 -29.13 -10.38
CA ALA A 205 -7.25 -29.40 -9.11
C ALA A 205 -8.43 -28.44 -8.84
N PRO A 206 -9.67 -28.94 -8.64
CA PRO A 206 -10.82 -28.08 -8.39
C PRO A 206 -10.64 -27.29 -7.08
N TRP A 207 -10.65 -25.96 -7.19
CA TRP A 207 -10.69 -25.04 -6.06
C TRP A 207 -12.13 -24.58 -5.80
N HIS A 208 -12.74 -25.06 -4.71
CA HIS A 208 -14.00 -24.50 -4.22
C HIS A 208 -13.71 -23.33 -3.29
N SER A 209 -13.98 -22.13 -3.80
CA SER A 209 -13.97 -20.88 -3.04
C SER A 209 -15.29 -20.75 -2.29
N GLU A 210 -15.31 -21.09 -1.00
CA GLU A 210 -16.23 -20.57 0.01
C GLU A 210 -15.90 -21.22 1.36
N HIS A 211 -15.58 -20.40 2.38
CA HIS A 211 -15.46 -20.77 3.80
C HIS A 211 -14.88 -22.17 4.11
N ARG A 212 -13.54 -22.26 4.18
CA ARG A 212 -12.89 -23.41 4.83
C ARG A 212 -13.01 -23.26 6.35
N ASP A 213 -14.04 -23.86 6.94
CA ASP A 213 -14.08 -24.15 8.37
C ASP A 213 -13.01 -25.22 8.65
N PHE A 214 -11.95 -24.79 9.32
CA PHE A 214 -10.92 -25.67 9.86
C PHE A 214 -11.29 -26.02 11.29
N GLU A 215 -11.35 -27.30 11.58
CA GLU A 215 -11.63 -27.82 12.91
C GLU A 215 -10.52 -28.80 13.30
N ALA A 216 -10.30 -28.93 14.60
CA ALA A 216 -9.55 -30.05 15.16
C ALA A 216 -10.53 -30.96 15.88
N ARG A 217 -10.45 -32.25 15.59
CA ARG A 217 -11.28 -33.29 16.22
C ARG A 217 -10.38 -34.37 16.78
N ALA A 218 -10.79 -34.94 17.91
CA ALA A 218 -10.02 -35.99 18.57
C ALA A 218 -10.63 -37.34 18.24
N TYR A 219 -9.82 -38.26 17.75
CA TYR A 219 -10.23 -39.61 17.40
C TYR A 219 -9.42 -40.61 18.21
N ARG A 220 -10.11 -41.56 18.84
CA ARG A 220 -9.46 -42.78 19.31
C ARG A 220 -9.05 -43.58 18.09
N ILE A 221 -7.75 -43.72 17.88
CA ILE A 221 -7.19 -44.26 16.66
C ILE A 221 -7.66 -45.70 16.46
N ASN A 222 -8.17 -45.97 15.25
CA ASN A 222 -8.52 -47.32 14.83
C ASN A 222 -7.31 -48.26 15.01
N PRO A 223 -7.48 -49.44 15.66
CA PRO A 223 -6.41 -50.42 15.83
C PRO A 223 -5.63 -50.75 14.56
N ASP A 224 -6.25 -50.68 13.38
CA ASP A 224 -5.62 -50.92 12.07
C ASP A 224 -4.53 -49.88 11.73
N PHE A 225 -4.52 -48.73 12.40
CA PHE A 225 -3.48 -47.70 12.26
C PHE A 225 -2.36 -47.84 13.29
N ALA A 226 -2.48 -48.74 14.27
CA ALA A 226 -1.42 -49.01 15.23
C ALA A 226 -0.23 -49.68 14.53
N GLY A 227 0.99 -49.23 14.84
CA GLY A 227 2.22 -49.72 14.20
C GLY A 227 2.62 -48.96 12.92
N HIS A 228 1.73 -48.12 12.38
CA HIS A 228 2.07 -47.17 11.32
C HIS A 228 2.65 -45.87 11.88
N THR A 229 3.54 -45.25 11.09
CA THR A 229 4.03 -43.91 11.41
C THR A 229 2.99 -42.85 11.03
N VAL A 230 3.00 -41.70 11.72
CA VAL A 230 2.16 -40.55 11.37
C VAL A 230 2.34 -40.16 9.88
N ALA A 231 3.58 -40.20 9.38
CA ALA A 231 3.88 -39.91 7.98
C ALA A 231 3.21 -40.89 6.99
N GLU A 232 3.17 -42.19 7.30
CA GLU A 232 2.53 -43.20 6.46
C GLU A 232 1.01 -43.01 6.38
N LEU A 233 0.38 -42.59 7.46
CA LEU A 233 -1.06 -42.39 7.52
C LEU A 233 -1.48 -41.10 6.83
N GLU A 234 -0.73 -40.02 7.03
CA GLU A 234 -0.98 -38.75 6.35
C GLU A 234 -0.72 -38.83 4.84
N ALA A 235 0.21 -39.68 4.40
CA ALA A 235 0.42 -39.93 2.98
C ALA A 235 -0.79 -40.60 2.28
N ARG A 236 -1.73 -41.19 3.04
CA ARG A 236 -2.98 -41.74 2.52
C ARG A 236 -4.05 -40.67 2.31
N VAL A 237 -3.86 -39.46 2.84
CA VAL A 237 -4.75 -38.33 2.62
C VAL A 237 -4.50 -37.78 1.21
N PRO A 238 -5.54 -37.55 0.38
CA PRO A 238 -5.35 -36.99 -0.95
C PRO A 238 -4.60 -35.65 -0.89
N ILE A 239 -3.65 -35.43 -1.80
CA ILE A 239 -2.77 -34.24 -1.83
C ILE A 239 -3.52 -32.90 -1.75
N HIS A 240 -4.75 -32.85 -2.27
CA HIS A 240 -5.62 -31.67 -2.28
C HIS A 240 -6.40 -31.46 -0.98
N VAL A 241 -6.43 -32.45 -0.09
CA VAL A 241 -7.09 -32.38 1.22
C VAL A 241 -6.05 -32.26 2.31
N ARG A 242 -6.19 -31.25 3.18
CA ARG A 242 -5.26 -31.03 4.28
C ARG A 242 -5.86 -31.55 5.57
N ALA A 243 -5.36 -32.70 6.03
CA ALA A 243 -5.61 -33.25 7.36
C ALA A 243 -4.29 -33.79 7.92
N PHE A 244 -3.98 -33.46 9.16
CA PHE A 244 -2.73 -33.88 9.81
C PHE A 244 -2.94 -34.14 11.30
N PHE A 245 -2.07 -34.98 11.85
CA PHE A 245 -2.03 -35.27 13.28
C PHE A 245 -1.28 -34.13 13.99
N ASP A 246 -1.91 -33.43 14.94
CA ASP A 246 -1.26 -32.35 15.70
C ASP A 246 -0.63 -32.88 17.00
N ARG A 247 -1.39 -33.65 17.78
CA ARG A 247 -0.95 -34.25 19.05
C ARG A 247 -1.62 -35.58 19.30
N VAL A 248 -0.98 -36.41 20.11
CA VAL A 248 -1.51 -37.70 20.54
C VAL A 248 -1.50 -37.77 22.05
N ARG A 249 -2.64 -38.11 22.65
CA ARG A 249 -2.72 -38.55 24.03
C ARG A 249 -2.43 -40.04 24.11
N ARG A 250 -1.39 -40.38 24.87
CA ARG A 250 -1.02 -41.77 25.20
C ARG A 250 -1.10 -41.94 26.72
N GLY A 251 -2.13 -42.66 27.17
CA GLY A 251 -2.48 -42.71 28.60
C GLY A 251 -2.80 -41.30 29.12
N ASN A 252 -2.06 -40.84 30.13
CA ASN A 252 -2.26 -39.51 30.75
C ASN A 252 -1.33 -38.42 30.20
N LYS A 253 -0.56 -38.67 29.14
CA LYS A 253 0.37 -37.69 28.56
C LYS A 253 -0.10 -37.26 27.18
N ILE A 254 -0.11 -35.95 26.94
CA ILE A 254 -0.26 -35.36 25.61
C ILE A 254 1.13 -35.16 25.02
N LEU A 255 1.36 -35.74 23.84
CA LEU A 255 2.62 -35.69 23.13
C LEU A 255 2.44 -34.92 21.81
N PRO A 256 3.36 -33.99 21.45
CA PRO A 256 3.39 -33.46 20.09
C PRO A 256 3.70 -34.58 19.10
N THR A 257 3.06 -34.56 17.94
CA THR A 257 3.33 -35.56 16.90
C THR A 257 4.60 -35.19 16.14
N SER A 258 5.35 -36.22 15.75
CA SER A 258 6.44 -36.12 14.78
C SER A 258 6.17 -37.09 13.63
N ARG A 259 6.75 -36.83 12.45
CA ARG A 259 6.55 -37.68 11.26
C ARG A 259 6.86 -39.15 11.51
N ASP A 260 7.90 -39.39 12.31
CA ASP A 260 8.39 -40.75 12.64
C ASP A 260 7.69 -41.36 13.87
N MET A 261 6.72 -40.65 14.46
CA MET A 261 5.97 -41.16 15.61
C MET A 261 5.11 -42.34 15.17
N VAL A 262 5.35 -43.50 15.78
CA VAL A 262 4.52 -44.70 15.59
C VAL A 262 3.30 -44.61 16.49
N LEU A 263 2.11 -44.70 15.90
CA LEU A 263 0.85 -44.74 16.64
C LEU A 263 0.70 -46.09 17.35
N GLN A 264 0.17 -46.06 18.56
CA GLN A 264 -0.06 -47.22 19.40
C GLN A 264 -1.56 -47.44 19.59
N ASN A 265 -1.93 -48.68 19.84
CA ASN A 265 -3.32 -49.01 20.14
C ASN A 265 -3.76 -48.30 21.44
N GLY A 266 -4.93 -47.66 21.41
CA GLY A 266 -5.46 -46.87 22.52
C GLY A 266 -5.01 -45.40 22.53
N ASP A 267 -4.16 -44.96 21.60
CA ASP A 267 -3.87 -43.55 21.39
C ASP A 267 -5.14 -42.77 20.99
N ILE A 268 -5.27 -41.54 21.50
CA ILE A 268 -6.27 -40.58 21.04
C ILE A 268 -5.52 -39.47 20.32
N ALA A 269 -5.80 -39.22 19.04
CA ALA A 269 -5.12 -38.17 18.29
C ALA A 269 -6.03 -36.99 17.98
N ALA A 270 -5.53 -35.78 18.21
CA ALA A 270 -6.10 -34.57 17.64
C ALA A 270 -5.67 -34.46 16.18
N ILE A 271 -6.64 -34.49 15.28
CA ILE A 271 -6.45 -34.35 13.84
C ILE A 271 -7.06 -33.03 13.42
N ALA A 272 -6.22 -32.15 12.86
CA ALA A 272 -6.65 -30.85 12.34
C ALA A 272 -6.77 -30.91 10.82
N GLY A 273 -7.88 -30.41 10.28
CA GLY A 273 -8.13 -30.44 8.85
C GLY A 273 -9.41 -29.74 8.44
N MET A 274 -9.76 -29.88 7.16
CA MET A 274 -11.05 -29.38 6.66
C MET A 274 -12.21 -30.07 7.37
N ARG A 275 -13.17 -29.28 7.86
CA ARG A 275 -14.38 -29.81 8.51
C ARG A 275 -15.09 -30.87 7.65
N SER A 276 -15.29 -30.61 6.36
CA SER A 276 -15.92 -31.58 5.44
C SER A 276 -15.17 -32.91 5.38
N TYR A 277 -13.85 -32.88 5.24
CA TYR A 277 -13.04 -34.09 5.21
C TYR A 277 -13.09 -34.86 6.52
N LEU A 278 -12.99 -34.18 7.67
CA LEU A 278 -13.06 -34.82 8.99
C LEU A 278 -14.43 -35.44 9.26
N ILE A 279 -15.51 -34.84 8.76
CA ILE A 279 -16.86 -35.43 8.84
C ILE A 279 -16.97 -36.67 7.95
N ASP A 280 -16.55 -36.56 6.69
CA ASP A 280 -16.71 -37.64 5.69
C ASP A 280 -15.81 -38.84 5.98
N HIS A 281 -14.62 -38.62 6.57
CA HIS A 281 -13.59 -39.65 6.78
C HIS A 281 -13.32 -39.94 8.26
N GLY A 282 -14.00 -39.26 9.19
CA GLY A 282 -13.83 -39.44 10.64
C GLY A 282 -14.04 -40.88 11.09
N GLY A 283 -15.03 -41.57 10.51
CA GLY A 283 -15.31 -42.98 10.83
C GLY A 283 -14.18 -43.95 10.44
N LEU A 284 -13.31 -43.58 9.50
CA LEU A 284 -12.12 -44.38 9.16
C LEU A 284 -11.03 -44.21 10.22
N LEU A 285 -10.87 -42.98 10.75
CA LEU A 285 -9.87 -42.59 11.75
C LEU A 285 -10.12 -43.26 13.10
N GLY A 286 -11.39 -43.47 13.44
CA GLY A 286 -11.84 -44.22 14.61
C GLY A 286 -13.03 -43.55 15.30
N GLU A 287 -13.24 -43.89 16.57
CA GLU A 287 -14.30 -43.26 17.37
C GLU A 287 -13.92 -41.81 17.70
N GLU A 288 -14.77 -40.85 17.34
CA GLU A 288 -14.60 -39.46 17.75
C GLU A 288 -14.83 -39.34 19.26
N VAL A 289 -13.88 -38.73 19.96
CA VAL A 289 -13.90 -38.56 21.41
C VAL A 289 -13.84 -37.08 21.74
N GLU A 290 -14.69 -36.62 22.65
CA GLU A 290 -14.57 -35.28 23.22
C GLU A 290 -13.45 -35.28 24.29
N ASP A 291 -12.28 -34.74 23.94
CA ASP A 291 -11.14 -34.60 24.84
C ASP A 291 -10.73 -33.11 24.92
N PRO A 292 -11.35 -32.32 25.82
CA PRO A 292 -11.15 -30.86 25.86
C PRO A 292 -9.69 -30.45 26.08
N GLU A 293 -8.91 -31.24 26.82
CA GLU A 293 -7.53 -30.93 27.14
C GLU A 293 -6.57 -31.30 25.99
N LEU A 294 -6.91 -32.31 25.18
CA LEU A 294 -6.22 -32.62 23.91
C LEU A 294 -6.62 -31.66 22.78
N LEU A 295 -7.86 -31.16 22.81
CA LEU A 295 -8.44 -30.23 21.83
C LEU A 295 -8.26 -28.75 22.18
N ASP A 296 -7.72 -28.43 23.37
CA ASP A 296 -7.28 -27.08 23.75
C ASP A 296 -6.00 -26.71 22.97
N LEU A 297 -6.18 -26.57 21.66
CA LEU A 297 -5.17 -26.12 20.73
C LEU A 297 -5.25 -24.60 20.70
N PRO A 298 -4.24 -23.88 21.21
CA PRO A 298 -4.13 -22.45 20.94
C PRO A 298 -3.77 -22.28 19.46
N VAL A 299 -4.80 -22.31 18.61
CA VAL A 299 -4.71 -21.92 17.21
C VAL A 299 -4.60 -20.40 17.23
N GLU A 300 -3.38 -19.93 17.02
CA GLU A 300 -3.10 -18.52 16.90
C GLU A 300 -3.18 -18.15 15.42
N THR A 301 -3.61 -16.93 15.14
CA THR A 301 -3.41 -16.31 13.83
C THR A 301 -2.27 -15.33 13.98
N SER A 302 -1.28 -15.42 13.10
CA SER A 302 -0.11 -14.56 13.13
C SER A 302 0.30 -14.19 11.73
N ASP A 303 0.87 -13.00 11.61
CA ASP A 303 1.41 -12.51 10.35
C ASP A 303 2.87 -12.94 10.21
N ILE A 304 3.21 -13.47 9.03
CA ILE A 304 4.57 -13.81 8.63
C ILE A 304 4.95 -12.93 7.47
N VAL A 305 5.93 -12.05 7.67
CA VAL A 305 6.47 -11.24 6.58
C VAL A 305 7.47 -12.08 5.78
N VAL A 306 7.26 -12.19 4.47
CA VAL A 306 8.10 -12.97 3.55
C VAL A 306 9.47 -12.30 3.37
N THR A 307 10.51 -13.10 3.60
CA THR A 307 11.90 -12.61 3.57
C THR A 307 12.88 -13.51 2.86
N ASN A 308 12.52 -14.78 2.76
CA ASN A 308 13.43 -15.76 2.20
C ASN A 308 13.49 -15.57 0.68
N LYS A 309 14.67 -15.18 0.19
CA LYS A 309 14.95 -14.96 -1.23
C LYS A 309 14.66 -16.18 -2.10
N GLU A 310 14.77 -17.39 -1.56
CA GLU A 310 14.45 -18.63 -2.28
C GLU A 310 12.96 -18.81 -2.57
N LEU A 311 12.09 -18.07 -1.88
CA LEU A 311 10.64 -18.12 -2.05
C LEU A 311 10.11 -17.01 -2.95
N VAL A 312 10.95 -16.02 -3.24
CA VAL A 312 10.56 -14.85 -4.04
C VAL A 312 10.35 -15.28 -5.47
N ASN A 313 9.24 -14.82 -6.06
CA ASN A 313 8.73 -15.21 -7.37
C ASN A 313 8.19 -16.65 -7.47
N LYS A 314 8.21 -17.44 -6.39
CA LYS A 314 7.51 -18.73 -6.37
C LYS A 314 6.02 -18.52 -6.19
N THR A 315 5.23 -19.34 -6.85
CA THR A 315 3.77 -19.25 -6.79
C THR A 315 3.23 -19.86 -5.48
N LEU A 316 2.05 -19.45 -5.03
CA LEU A 316 1.40 -20.07 -3.88
C LEU A 316 1.21 -21.58 -4.07
N GLY A 317 0.95 -22.02 -5.31
CA GLY A 317 0.84 -23.43 -5.69
C GLY A 317 2.14 -24.19 -5.42
N GLU A 318 3.27 -23.68 -5.90
CA GLU A 318 4.60 -24.25 -5.67
C GLU A 318 4.99 -24.28 -4.18
N LEU A 319 4.56 -23.27 -3.42
CA LEU A 319 4.83 -23.19 -1.99
C LEU A 319 3.91 -24.08 -1.17
N SER A 320 2.67 -24.29 -1.63
CA SER A 320 1.66 -25.09 -0.95
C SER A 320 2.06 -26.56 -0.81
N VAL A 321 2.86 -27.09 -1.74
CA VAL A 321 3.34 -28.49 -1.73
C VAL A 321 4.58 -28.70 -0.87
N ARG A 322 5.17 -27.61 -0.33
CA ARG A 322 6.36 -27.73 0.50
C ARG A 322 6.01 -28.22 1.91
N PRO A 323 6.91 -28.95 2.60
CA PRO A 323 6.67 -29.48 3.94
C PRO A 323 6.27 -28.40 4.96
N GLU A 324 6.79 -27.18 4.82
CA GLU A 324 6.53 -26.05 5.72
C GLU A 324 5.11 -25.52 5.63
N ALA A 325 4.53 -25.55 4.42
CA ALA A 325 3.17 -25.10 4.21
C ALA A 325 2.15 -26.08 4.80
N ARG A 326 2.57 -27.31 5.15
CA ARG A 326 1.67 -28.39 5.61
C ARG A 326 0.93 -28.04 6.90
N THR A 327 1.62 -27.40 7.83
CA THR A 327 1.19 -27.24 9.23
C THR A 327 0.58 -25.87 9.53
N ILE A 328 0.50 -24.99 8.53
CA ILE A 328 -0.06 -23.65 8.64
C ILE A 328 -1.05 -23.39 7.51
N PHE A 329 -2.06 -22.58 7.79
CA PHE A 329 -3.12 -22.25 6.84
C PHE A 329 -3.06 -20.78 6.45
N LEU A 330 -2.93 -20.52 5.16
CA LEU A 330 -2.95 -19.15 4.65
C LEU A 330 -4.38 -18.60 4.67
N ARG A 331 -4.61 -17.52 5.42
CA ARG A 331 -5.89 -16.78 5.52
C ARG A 331 -5.95 -15.59 4.55
N GLY A 332 -4.79 -15.01 4.27
CA GLY A 332 -4.69 -13.84 3.41
C GLY A 332 -3.24 -13.47 3.15
N ILE A 333 -3.06 -12.63 2.14
CA ILE A 333 -1.79 -12.02 1.81
C ILE A 333 -2.03 -10.53 1.71
N MET A 334 -1.19 -9.73 2.37
CA MET A 334 -1.13 -8.30 2.17
C MET A 334 0.16 -7.92 1.46
N ARG A 335 0.07 -6.99 0.51
CA ARG A 335 1.20 -6.42 -0.21
C ARG A 335 1.02 -4.91 -0.28
N SER A 336 1.99 -4.16 0.23
CA SER A 336 1.93 -2.68 0.27
C SER A 336 0.66 -2.14 0.93
N GLY A 337 0.15 -2.82 1.96
CA GLY A 337 -1.10 -2.46 2.66
C GLY A 337 -2.40 -2.96 2.02
N GLU A 338 -2.34 -3.51 0.81
CA GLU A 338 -3.51 -4.01 0.08
C GLU A 338 -3.62 -5.53 0.13
N ARG A 339 -4.86 -6.05 0.18
CA ARG A 339 -5.11 -7.50 0.18
C ARG A 339 -4.96 -8.07 -1.23
N LEU A 340 -4.16 -9.12 -1.37
CA LEU A 340 -4.03 -9.84 -2.65
C LEU A 340 -5.09 -10.94 -2.78
N PRO A 341 -5.44 -11.31 -4.03
CA PRO A 341 -6.18 -12.55 -4.26
C PRO A 341 -5.33 -13.77 -3.86
N VAL A 342 -5.99 -14.82 -3.37
CA VAL A 342 -5.33 -16.06 -2.94
C VAL A 342 -5.58 -17.14 -4.00
N PHE A 343 -4.80 -17.11 -5.09
CA PHE A 343 -4.81 -18.15 -6.13
C PHE A 343 -3.46 -18.86 -6.22
N ARG A 344 -3.45 -20.12 -6.69
CA ARG A 344 -2.22 -20.93 -6.78
C ARG A 344 -1.16 -20.26 -7.64
N GLY A 345 -1.53 -19.59 -8.73
CA GLY A 345 -0.61 -18.88 -9.61
C GLY A 345 -0.04 -17.56 -9.07
N VAL A 346 -0.52 -17.05 -7.94
CA VAL A 346 -0.05 -15.75 -7.40
C VAL A 346 1.39 -15.90 -6.90
N PRO A 347 2.36 -15.12 -7.42
CA PRO A 347 3.74 -15.18 -6.97
C PRO A 347 3.92 -14.43 -5.64
N LEU A 348 4.67 -15.03 -4.71
CA LEU A 348 5.08 -14.37 -3.47
C LEU A 348 6.25 -13.42 -3.67
N HIS A 349 6.14 -12.27 -3.02
CA HIS A 349 7.06 -11.16 -3.14
C HIS A 349 7.75 -10.89 -1.79
N MET A 350 8.99 -10.40 -1.84
CA MET A 350 9.66 -9.89 -0.64
C MET A 350 8.80 -8.80 0.00
N GLY A 351 8.57 -8.92 1.31
CA GLY A 351 7.77 -7.96 2.06
C GLY A 351 6.27 -8.24 2.05
N ASP A 352 5.80 -9.25 1.32
CA ASP A 352 4.42 -9.73 1.47
C ASP A 352 4.19 -10.18 2.91
N VAL A 353 3.01 -9.90 3.45
CA VAL A 353 2.60 -10.34 4.78
C VAL A 353 1.60 -11.47 4.62
N LEU A 354 1.98 -12.67 5.05
CA LEU A 354 1.13 -13.85 5.04
C LEU A 354 0.43 -13.97 6.38
N THR A 355 -0.88 -13.74 6.40
CA THR A 355 -1.68 -14.04 7.59
C THR A 355 -1.92 -15.54 7.62
N VAL A 356 -1.33 -16.22 8.61
CA VAL A 356 -1.42 -17.68 8.74
C VAL A 356 -2.08 -18.07 10.06
N SER A 357 -2.87 -19.13 10.05
CA SER A 357 -3.43 -19.75 11.25
C SER A 357 -2.79 -21.13 11.47
N GLY A 358 -2.49 -21.46 12.72
CA GLY A 358 -1.89 -22.73 13.12
C GLY A 358 -1.50 -22.76 14.59
N THR A 359 -0.90 -23.85 15.06
CA THR A 359 -0.36 -23.89 16.42
C THR A 359 0.93 -23.08 16.51
N ARG A 360 1.22 -22.52 17.68
CA ARG A 360 2.38 -21.64 17.91
C ARG A 360 3.73 -22.23 17.47
N SER A 361 3.94 -23.54 17.66
CA SER A 361 5.16 -24.25 17.21
C SER A 361 5.26 -24.33 15.69
N HIS A 362 4.16 -24.65 15.01
CA HIS A 362 4.12 -24.74 13.54
C HIS A 362 4.26 -23.38 12.87
N ILE A 363 3.63 -22.35 13.45
CA ILE A 363 3.79 -20.97 13.00
C ILE A 363 5.26 -20.52 13.14
N GLN A 364 5.95 -20.88 14.22
CA GLN A 364 7.36 -20.57 14.40
C GLN A 364 8.27 -21.30 13.40
N ASP A 365 8.02 -22.59 13.14
CA ASP A 365 8.77 -23.35 12.13
C ASP A 365 8.58 -22.75 10.73
N ALA A 366 7.32 -22.49 10.34
CA ALA A 366 7.00 -21.86 9.06
C ALA A 366 7.63 -20.47 8.96
N ALA A 367 7.56 -19.65 10.02
CA ALA A 367 8.19 -18.35 10.03
C ALA A 367 9.70 -18.44 9.87
N SER A 368 10.40 -19.38 10.51
CA SER A 368 11.86 -19.52 10.36
C SER A 368 12.32 -19.78 8.92
N LYS A 369 11.43 -20.35 8.08
CA LYS A 369 11.72 -20.74 6.69
C LYS A 369 11.12 -19.78 5.67
N LEU A 370 9.93 -19.23 5.93
CA LEU A 370 9.27 -18.23 5.09
C LEU A 370 9.87 -16.84 5.30
N GLY A 371 10.17 -16.53 6.56
CA GLY A 371 10.53 -15.19 6.95
C GLY A 371 10.74 -14.91 8.43
N TYR A 372 9.89 -14.07 9.00
CA TYR A 372 9.82 -13.87 10.44
C TYR A 372 8.37 -13.67 10.84
N LEU A 373 8.05 -14.08 12.06
CA LEU A 373 6.80 -13.70 12.68
C LEU A 373 6.83 -12.19 12.91
N ASP A 374 5.83 -11.49 12.43
CA ASP A 374 5.52 -10.16 12.91
C ASP A 374 4.99 -10.27 14.34
N ARG A 375 5.87 -10.69 15.25
CA ARG A 375 5.59 -10.71 16.68
C ARG A 375 5.35 -9.27 17.07
N GLU A 376 4.28 -9.03 17.82
CA GLU A 376 3.89 -7.75 18.39
C GLU A 376 5.03 -7.07 19.16
N THR A 377 5.98 -6.46 18.45
CA THR A 377 6.85 -5.43 18.99
C THR A 377 6.29 -4.11 18.50
N SER A 378 5.45 -3.48 19.30
CA SER A 378 4.95 -2.12 19.01
C SER A 378 6.05 -1.05 19.09
N LYS A 379 7.31 -1.43 19.37
CA LYS A 379 8.42 -0.50 19.51
C LYS A 379 9.00 -0.13 18.15
N THR A 380 8.82 1.13 17.78
CA THR A 380 9.50 1.75 16.65
C THR A 380 10.97 1.99 16.97
N ASP A 381 11.85 1.61 16.06
CA ASP A 381 13.26 1.99 16.10
C ASP A 381 13.42 3.47 15.70
N MET A 382 13.22 4.37 16.67
CA MET A 382 13.27 5.82 16.40
C MET A 382 14.68 6.33 16.07
N VAL A 383 15.73 5.62 16.52
CA VAL A 383 17.11 5.94 16.12
C VAL A 383 17.26 5.73 14.62
N PHE A 384 16.74 4.61 14.10
CA PHE A 384 16.75 4.32 12.67
C PHE A 384 15.94 5.35 11.86
N VAL A 385 14.72 5.68 12.31
CA VAL A 385 13.88 6.69 11.65
C VAL A 385 14.59 8.05 11.61
N ALA A 386 15.03 8.56 12.75
CA ALA A 386 15.69 9.85 12.85
C ALA A 386 17.01 9.89 12.06
N PHE A 387 17.78 8.80 12.08
CA PHE A 387 19.03 8.70 11.34
C PHE A 387 18.81 8.79 9.84
N PHE A 388 17.83 8.07 9.27
CA PHE A 388 17.59 8.09 7.82
C PHE A 388 16.91 9.38 7.35
N ILE A 389 16.10 10.03 8.19
CA ILE A 389 15.61 11.39 7.91
C ILE A 389 16.77 12.38 7.88
N LEU A 390 17.63 12.37 8.92
CA LEU A 390 18.79 13.27 8.98
C LEU A 390 19.74 13.01 7.82
N LEU A 391 20.14 11.76 7.60
CA LEU A 391 21.08 11.38 6.54
C LEU A 391 20.50 11.69 5.15
N GLY A 392 19.22 11.33 4.92
CA GLY A 392 18.53 11.64 3.68
C GLY A 392 18.49 13.14 3.42
N GLY A 393 18.10 13.94 4.42
CA GLY A 393 18.11 15.40 4.34
C GLY A 393 19.50 15.96 4.04
N LEU A 394 20.53 15.51 4.75
CA LEU A 394 21.93 15.92 4.53
C LEU A 394 22.44 15.58 3.14
N ILE A 395 22.07 14.42 2.59
CA ILE A 395 22.43 14.02 1.22
C ILE A 395 21.63 14.82 0.18
N GLY A 396 20.41 15.25 0.51
CA GLY A 396 19.57 16.06 -0.36
C GLY A 396 19.97 17.54 -0.43
N ILE A 397 20.65 18.08 0.59
CA ILE A 397 21.06 19.49 0.67
C ILE A 397 22.04 19.91 -0.45
N PRO A 398 23.12 19.16 -0.75
CA PRO A 398 24.08 19.55 -1.77
C PRO A 398 23.39 19.87 -3.11
N ALA A 399 23.57 21.11 -3.57
CA ALA A 399 23.20 21.51 -4.91
C ALA A 399 24.37 21.30 -5.86
N LEU A 400 24.10 20.71 -7.02
CA LEU A 400 25.01 20.75 -8.16
C LEU A 400 24.86 22.11 -8.83
N HIS A 401 25.89 22.95 -8.74
CA HIS A 401 25.94 24.20 -9.48
C HIS A 401 26.22 23.93 -10.96
N TYR A 402 25.25 24.18 -11.82
CA TYR A 402 25.46 24.22 -13.27
C TYR A 402 25.06 25.60 -13.82
N GLY A 403 26.05 26.48 -14.00
CA GLY A 403 25.79 27.87 -14.42
C GLY A 403 25.08 28.67 -13.32
N ALA A 404 23.94 29.29 -13.65
CA ALA A 404 23.10 30.04 -12.71
C ALA A 404 22.08 29.16 -11.96
N VAL A 405 22.06 27.85 -12.22
CA VAL A 405 21.06 26.92 -11.68
C VAL A 405 21.68 26.05 -10.59
N GLU A 406 21.11 26.13 -9.38
CA GLU A 406 21.40 25.22 -8.27
C GLU A 406 20.52 23.97 -8.37
N LEU A 407 21.07 22.87 -8.90
CA LEU A 407 20.39 21.57 -8.98
C LEU A 407 20.61 20.78 -7.69
N GLY A 408 19.89 21.15 -6.62
CA GLY A 408 19.79 20.36 -5.40
C GLY A 408 18.53 19.47 -5.41
N LEU A 409 18.65 18.23 -4.92
CA LEU A 409 17.49 17.36 -4.70
C LEU A 409 16.56 17.95 -3.63
N GLY A 410 17.15 18.65 -2.65
CA GLY A 410 16.44 19.19 -1.51
C GLY A 410 16.30 18.21 -0.36
N THR A 411 16.04 18.74 0.84
CA THR A 411 15.82 17.95 2.04
C THR A 411 14.66 16.98 1.85
N SER A 412 13.60 17.42 1.17
CA SER A 412 12.39 16.61 0.95
C SER A 412 12.69 15.34 0.14
N VAL A 413 13.25 15.51 -1.07
CA VAL A 413 13.62 14.39 -1.93
C VAL A 413 14.68 13.52 -1.27
N GLY A 414 15.67 14.14 -0.61
CA GLY A 414 16.69 13.41 0.13
C GLY A 414 16.11 12.49 1.20
N VAL A 415 15.12 12.96 1.96
CA VAL A 415 14.42 12.15 2.98
C VAL A 415 13.58 11.03 2.37
N LEU A 416 12.90 11.28 1.24
CA LEU A 416 12.18 10.23 0.50
C LEU A 416 13.14 9.11 0.06
N LEU A 417 14.27 9.48 -0.55
CA LEU A 417 15.31 8.53 -0.96
C LEU A 417 15.95 7.81 0.24
N GLY A 418 16.18 8.53 1.33
CA GLY A 418 16.62 7.96 2.61
C GLY A 418 15.64 6.91 3.14
N GLY A 419 14.34 7.21 3.09
CA GLY A 419 13.26 6.26 3.41
C GLY A 419 13.28 5.03 2.51
N LEU A 420 13.44 5.20 1.18
CA LEU A 420 13.53 4.06 0.24
C LEU A 420 14.68 3.12 0.60
N VAL A 421 15.86 3.68 0.86
CA VAL A 421 17.05 2.92 1.27
C VAL A 421 16.81 2.26 2.63
N ALA A 422 16.19 2.97 3.57
CA ALA A 422 15.86 2.45 4.90
C ALA A 422 14.91 1.23 4.82
N GLY A 423 13.81 1.36 4.06
CA GLY A 423 12.86 0.27 3.83
C GLY A 423 13.49 -0.91 3.11
N TRP A 424 14.31 -0.65 2.09
CA TRP A 424 15.07 -1.70 1.40
C TRP A 424 16.08 -2.40 2.32
N LEU A 425 16.89 -1.64 3.07
CA LEU A 425 17.87 -2.19 4.00
C LEU A 425 17.20 -3.06 5.06
N ARG A 426 16.05 -2.61 5.59
CA ARG A 426 15.22 -3.41 6.49
C ARG A 426 14.71 -4.69 5.84
N SER A 427 14.36 -4.66 4.56
CA SER A 427 13.90 -5.86 3.84
C SER A 427 15.02 -6.89 3.63
N VAL A 428 16.28 -6.43 3.54
CA VAL A 428 17.48 -7.26 3.34
C VAL A 428 18.05 -7.76 4.67
N ARG A 429 18.22 -6.89 5.66
CA ARG A 429 18.73 -7.21 7.00
C ARG A 429 17.72 -6.79 8.06
N ARG A 430 17.23 -7.79 8.78
CA ARG A 430 15.97 -7.70 9.55
C ARG A 430 16.16 -7.51 11.06
N THR A 431 17.39 -7.25 11.50
CA THR A 431 17.78 -7.16 12.91
C THR A 431 17.62 -5.76 13.52
N PHE A 432 17.33 -4.73 12.73
CA PHE A 432 17.21 -3.33 13.15
C PHE A 432 16.21 -2.59 12.26
N GLY A 433 15.80 -1.37 12.63
CA GLY A 433 14.99 -0.51 11.78
C GLY A 433 13.54 -0.94 11.60
N PHE A 434 12.94 -1.57 12.61
CA PHE A 434 11.53 -1.92 12.57
C PHE A 434 10.65 -0.69 12.86
N VAL A 435 9.67 -0.45 11.98
CA VAL A 435 8.63 0.56 12.15
C VAL A 435 7.28 -0.15 11.95
N PRO A 436 6.42 -0.25 13.00
CA PRO A 436 5.11 -0.86 12.88
C PRO A 436 4.21 -0.11 11.87
N GLU A 437 3.28 -0.81 11.21
CA GLU A 437 2.33 -0.18 10.28
C GLU A 437 1.50 0.92 10.92
N ALA A 438 1.13 0.78 12.20
CA ALA A 438 0.42 1.84 12.93
C ALA A 438 1.26 3.13 13.06
N THR A 439 2.58 3.01 13.24
CA THR A 439 3.47 4.19 13.25
C THR A 439 3.68 4.75 11.86
N LEU A 440 3.84 3.90 10.84
CA LEU A 440 3.88 4.36 9.45
C LEU A 440 2.60 5.10 9.07
N TRP A 441 1.44 4.62 9.50
CA TRP A 441 0.16 5.31 9.30
C TRP A 441 0.12 6.68 9.99
N ILE A 442 0.69 6.83 11.19
CA ILE A 442 0.81 8.16 11.84
C ILE A 442 1.71 9.07 11.00
N PHE A 443 2.90 8.60 10.62
CA PHE A 443 3.82 9.43 9.83
C PHE A 443 3.24 9.80 8.47
N ASP A 444 2.54 8.86 7.82
CA ASP A 444 1.92 9.02 6.52
C ASP A 444 0.67 9.91 6.60
N SER A 445 -0.38 9.45 7.30
CA SER A 445 -1.66 10.13 7.36
C SER A 445 -1.62 11.42 8.18
N VAL A 446 -1.11 11.37 9.42
CA VAL A 446 -1.06 12.55 10.29
C VAL A 446 0.00 13.52 9.80
N GLY A 447 1.17 13.03 9.36
CA GLY A 447 2.20 13.87 8.76
C GLY A 447 1.72 14.65 7.55
N LEU A 448 1.05 13.97 6.61
CA LEU A 448 0.47 14.63 5.45
C LEU A 448 -0.65 15.61 5.83
N CYS A 449 -1.56 15.21 6.74
CA CYS A 449 -2.68 16.07 7.13
C CYS A 449 -2.22 17.33 7.87
N VAL A 450 -1.21 17.24 8.74
CA VAL A 450 -0.60 18.41 9.40
C VAL A 450 0.07 19.31 8.38
N PHE A 451 0.88 18.75 7.47
CA PHE A 451 1.55 19.52 6.42
C PHE A 451 0.53 20.28 5.55
N VAL A 452 -0.48 19.57 5.02
CA VAL A 452 -1.50 20.16 4.14
C VAL A 452 -2.40 21.13 4.90
N ALA A 453 -2.70 20.89 6.19
CA ALA A 453 -3.40 21.87 7.02
C ALA A 453 -2.60 23.16 7.20
N CYS A 454 -1.28 23.08 7.42
CA CYS A 454 -0.42 24.26 7.50
C CYS A 454 -0.44 25.05 6.18
N VAL A 455 -0.30 24.35 5.04
CA VAL A 455 -0.41 24.96 3.71
C VAL A 455 -1.78 25.63 3.50
N GLY A 456 -2.86 24.97 3.93
CA GLY A 456 -4.22 25.53 3.92
C GLY A 456 -4.36 26.78 4.78
N ILE A 457 -3.80 26.78 6.00
CA ILE A 457 -3.83 27.93 6.91
C ILE A 457 -3.11 29.12 6.27
N THR A 458 -1.90 28.91 5.73
CA THR A 458 -1.10 29.94 5.08
C THR A 458 -1.81 30.55 3.86
N SER A 459 -2.52 29.71 3.10
CA SER A 459 -3.21 30.11 1.86
C SER A 459 -4.63 30.64 2.07
N GLY A 460 -5.16 30.58 3.30
CA GLY A 460 -6.59 30.78 3.56
C GLY A 460 -7.17 32.04 2.92
N THR A 461 -6.57 33.20 3.17
CA THR A 461 -7.12 34.51 2.74
C THR A 461 -7.16 34.70 1.22
N SER A 462 -6.27 34.06 0.45
CA SER A 462 -6.20 34.16 -1.02
C SER A 462 -6.83 32.97 -1.75
N PHE A 463 -7.06 31.85 -1.07
CA PHE A 463 -7.53 30.61 -1.67
C PHE A 463 -8.84 30.76 -2.48
N VAL A 464 -9.86 31.42 -1.91
CA VAL A 464 -11.17 31.56 -2.57
C VAL A 464 -11.05 32.35 -3.88
N ALA A 465 -10.26 33.43 -3.86
CA ALA A 465 -9.99 34.21 -5.06
C ALA A 465 -9.25 33.37 -6.11
N GLY A 466 -8.22 32.62 -5.68
CA GLY A 466 -7.47 31.72 -6.55
C GLY A 466 -8.34 30.64 -7.20
N VAL A 467 -9.29 30.04 -6.47
CA VAL A 467 -10.22 29.05 -7.02
C VAL A 467 -11.18 29.68 -8.03
N LEU A 468 -11.67 30.89 -7.77
CA LEU A 468 -12.57 31.58 -8.70
C LEU A 468 -11.85 31.97 -10.00
N GLU A 469 -10.58 32.35 -9.90
CA GLU A 469 -9.76 32.76 -11.04
C GLU A 469 -9.24 31.56 -11.87
N SER A 470 -8.67 30.56 -11.20
CA SER A 470 -8.00 29.41 -11.84
C SER A 470 -8.84 28.13 -11.86
N GLY A 471 -10.03 28.10 -11.26
CA GLY A 471 -10.84 26.89 -11.15
C GLY A 471 -11.16 26.21 -12.48
N PRO A 472 -11.68 26.92 -13.50
CA PRO A 472 -11.98 26.32 -14.80
C PRO A 472 -10.75 25.77 -15.52
N SER A 473 -9.62 26.47 -15.44
CA SER A 473 -8.36 26.07 -16.05
C SER A 473 -7.79 24.84 -15.35
N LEU A 474 -7.88 24.78 -14.02
CA LEU A 474 -7.49 23.62 -13.22
C LEU A 474 -8.35 22.38 -13.48
N ILE A 475 -9.67 22.53 -13.63
CA ILE A 475 -10.57 21.42 -13.97
C ILE A 475 -10.18 20.84 -15.33
N PHE A 476 -10.03 21.69 -16.36
CA PHE A 476 -9.64 21.25 -17.69
C PHE A 476 -8.26 20.57 -17.67
N GLY A 477 -7.28 21.19 -16.98
CA GLY A 477 -5.94 20.64 -16.89
C GLY A 477 -5.90 19.29 -16.19
N ALA A 478 -6.65 19.10 -15.11
CA ALA A 478 -6.69 17.85 -14.37
C ALA A 478 -7.31 16.74 -15.22
N LEU A 479 -8.39 17.05 -15.96
CA LEU A 479 -8.96 16.14 -16.95
C LEU A 479 -7.91 15.80 -18.02
N ALA A 480 -7.23 16.79 -18.58
CA ALA A 480 -6.20 16.57 -19.60
C ALA A 480 -5.08 15.65 -19.09
N ILE A 481 -4.57 15.86 -17.87
CA ILE A 481 -3.59 14.98 -17.22
C ILE A 481 -4.15 13.56 -17.16
N VAL A 482 -5.36 13.37 -16.63
CA VAL A 482 -5.93 12.02 -16.48
C VAL A 482 -6.11 11.33 -17.83
N PHE A 483 -6.79 11.98 -18.77
CA PHE A 483 -7.09 11.40 -20.09
C PHE A 483 -5.84 11.10 -20.90
N LEU A 484 -4.84 11.98 -20.89
CA LEU A 484 -3.62 11.80 -21.67
C LEU A 484 -2.65 10.82 -20.99
N ALA A 485 -2.43 10.95 -19.68
CA ALA A 485 -1.49 10.10 -18.94
C ALA A 485 -2.04 8.67 -18.75
N HIS A 486 -3.28 8.51 -18.26
CA HIS A 486 -3.86 7.17 -18.13
C HIS A 486 -4.27 6.59 -19.49
N GLY A 487 -4.71 7.41 -20.45
CA GLY A 487 -5.06 6.92 -21.78
C GLY A 487 -3.86 6.37 -22.55
N SER A 488 -2.74 7.07 -22.54
CA SER A 488 -1.50 6.57 -23.13
C SER A 488 -0.98 5.31 -22.44
N ALA A 489 -1.02 5.28 -21.10
CA ALA A 489 -0.64 4.12 -20.29
C ALA A 489 -1.46 2.87 -20.64
N ILE A 490 -2.78 3.01 -20.80
CA ILE A 490 -3.65 1.91 -21.22
C ILE A 490 -3.33 1.46 -22.65
N ILE A 491 -3.19 2.39 -23.59
CA ILE A 491 -2.93 2.08 -25.00
C ILE A 491 -1.62 1.31 -25.14
N VAL A 492 -0.55 1.80 -24.50
CA VAL A 492 0.78 1.17 -24.52
C VAL A 492 0.75 -0.16 -23.77
N GLY A 493 0.17 -0.18 -22.57
CA GLY A 493 0.07 -1.40 -21.75
C GLY A 493 -0.67 -2.53 -22.45
N ARG A 494 -1.72 -2.22 -23.22
CA ARG A 494 -2.48 -3.22 -23.96
C ARG A 494 -1.83 -3.59 -25.30
N LYS A 495 -1.45 -2.61 -26.13
CA LYS A 495 -0.97 -2.88 -27.50
C LYS A 495 0.48 -3.38 -27.56
N ILE A 496 1.34 -2.88 -26.68
CA ILE A 496 2.77 -3.21 -26.69
C ILE A 496 3.06 -4.32 -25.70
N PHE A 497 2.64 -4.15 -24.43
CA PHE A 497 2.97 -5.09 -23.37
C PHE A 497 1.96 -6.22 -23.16
N LYS A 498 0.78 -6.14 -23.77
CA LYS A 498 -0.29 -7.15 -23.68
C LYS A 498 -0.68 -7.54 -22.26
N ILE A 499 -0.61 -6.59 -21.32
CA ILE A 499 -0.99 -6.82 -19.93
C ILE A 499 -2.52 -7.06 -19.87
N ASN A 500 -2.95 -7.96 -18.97
CA ASN A 500 -4.36 -8.14 -18.64
C ASN A 500 -4.97 -6.81 -18.16
N GLU A 501 -6.18 -6.52 -18.59
CA GLU A 501 -6.84 -5.23 -18.38
C GLU A 501 -7.09 -4.91 -16.90
N GLY A 502 -7.38 -5.91 -16.07
CA GLY A 502 -7.53 -5.74 -14.62
C GLY A 502 -6.20 -5.35 -13.96
N VAL A 503 -5.13 -6.09 -14.28
CA VAL A 503 -3.77 -5.81 -13.79
C VAL A 503 -3.27 -4.45 -14.30
N LEU A 504 -3.59 -4.09 -15.55
CA LEU A 504 -3.22 -2.83 -16.18
C LEU A 504 -3.93 -1.65 -15.52
N ALA A 505 -5.24 -1.76 -15.27
CA ALA A 505 -6.00 -0.75 -14.54
C ALA A 505 -5.41 -0.54 -13.14
N GLY A 506 -5.11 -1.63 -12.42
CA GLY A 506 -4.44 -1.56 -11.13
C GLY A 506 -3.05 -0.93 -11.19
N THR A 507 -2.25 -1.25 -12.21
CA THR A 507 -0.92 -0.63 -12.45
C THR A 507 -1.05 0.87 -12.68
N CYS A 508 -2.06 1.31 -13.44
CA CYS A 508 -2.34 2.72 -13.69
C CYS A 508 -2.81 3.44 -12.42
N CYS A 509 -3.69 2.83 -11.62
CA CYS A 509 -4.09 3.37 -10.32
C CYS A 509 -2.90 3.51 -9.36
N GLY A 510 -1.99 2.53 -9.36
CA GLY A 510 -0.75 2.61 -8.58
C GLY A 510 0.18 3.71 -9.10
N ALA A 511 0.39 3.79 -10.41
CA ALA A 511 1.24 4.81 -11.03
C ALA A 511 0.77 6.24 -10.76
N GLY A 512 -0.54 6.46 -10.73
CA GLY A 512 -1.17 7.72 -10.28
C GLY A 512 -1.51 7.71 -8.79
N THR A 513 -0.96 6.80 -7.99
CA THR A 513 -0.96 6.86 -6.52
C THR A 513 -2.36 6.97 -5.88
N SER A 514 -3.37 6.39 -6.55
CA SER A 514 -4.78 6.55 -6.20
C SER A 514 -5.40 5.27 -5.67
N ALA A 515 -5.35 5.09 -4.34
CA ALA A 515 -6.04 4.00 -3.65
C ALA A 515 -7.58 4.03 -3.84
N PRO A 516 -8.28 5.20 -3.85
CA PRO A 516 -9.71 5.23 -4.15
C PRO A 516 -10.05 4.73 -5.56
N ALA A 517 -9.20 5.03 -6.55
CA ALA A 517 -9.38 4.51 -7.90
C ALA A 517 -9.18 3.00 -7.96
N LEU A 518 -8.19 2.46 -7.23
CA LEU A 518 -8.01 1.01 -7.12
C LEU A 518 -9.26 0.33 -6.54
N ALA A 519 -9.79 0.86 -5.44
CA ALA A 519 -10.99 0.32 -4.80
C ALA A 519 -12.19 0.32 -5.76
N ALA A 520 -12.41 1.42 -6.49
CA ALA A 520 -13.48 1.51 -7.48
C ALA A 520 -13.27 0.55 -8.67
N VAL A 521 -12.02 0.33 -9.10
CA VAL A 521 -11.68 -0.64 -10.15
C VAL A 521 -11.92 -2.07 -9.66
N GLN A 522 -11.56 -2.41 -8.42
CA GLN A 522 -11.84 -3.71 -7.81
C GLN A 522 -13.35 -3.96 -7.69
N GLU A 523 -14.11 -2.93 -7.28
CA GLU A 523 -15.57 -3.00 -7.20
C GLU A 523 -16.19 -3.21 -8.59
N ALA A 524 -15.77 -2.44 -9.60
CA ALA A 524 -16.24 -2.60 -10.98
C ALA A 524 -15.86 -3.97 -11.58
N ALA A 525 -14.68 -4.49 -11.23
CA ALA A 525 -14.21 -5.81 -11.63
C ALA A 525 -14.85 -6.96 -10.82
N GLN A 526 -15.39 -6.70 -9.63
CA GLN A 526 -15.71 -7.72 -8.63
C GLN A 526 -14.56 -8.70 -8.38
N SER A 527 -13.32 -8.19 -8.37
CA SER A 527 -12.12 -9.02 -8.30
C SER A 527 -10.98 -8.27 -7.62
N GLN A 528 -10.06 -9.01 -6.99
CA GLN A 528 -8.82 -8.51 -6.40
C GLN A 528 -7.63 -8.56 -7.37
N VAL A 529 -7.81 -9.03 -8.61
CA VAL A 529 -6.77 -9.02 -9.66
C VAL A 529 -6.10 -7.65 -9.85
N PRO A 530 -6.81 -6.50 -9.82
CA PRO A 530 -6.18 -5.19 -9.97
C PRO A 530 -5.05 -4.92 -8.97
N THR A 531 -5.13 -5.47 -7.74
CA THR A 531 -4.10 -5.30 -6.71
C THR A 531 -2.73 -5.85 -7.14
N LEU A 532 -2.72 -6.85 -8.03
CA LEU A 532 -1.48 -7.46 -8.52
C LEU A 532 -0.60 -6.46 -9.28
N GLY A 533 -1.21 -5.50 -9.98
CA GLY A 533 -0.50 -4.43 -10.70
C GLY A 533 -0.19 -3.20 -9.85
N TYR A 534 -1.03 -2.93 -8.84
CA TYR A 534 -0.98 -1.71 -8.03
C TYR A 534 0.36 -1.51 -7.31
N GLY A 535 0.84 -2.51 -6.58
CA GLY A 535 1.96 -2.34 -5.65
C GLY A 535 3.27 -1.86 -6.30
N LEU A 536 3.55 -2.29 -7.53
CA LEU A 536 4.75 -1.84 -8.27
C LEU A 536 4.56 -0.42 -8.82
N GLY A 537 3.40 -0.17 -9.45
CA GLY A 537 3.07 1.14 -9.97
C GLY A 537 3.07 2.19 -8.87
N TYR A 538 2.55 1.87 -7.70
CA TYR A 538 2.53 2.71 -6.51
C TYR A 538 3.95 3.04 -6.02
N ALA A 539 4.82 2.04 -5.92
CA ALA A 539 6.19 2.25 -5.45
C ALA A 539 7.00 3.17 -6.38
N VAL A 540 6.89 2.98 -7.71
CA VAL A 540 7.61 3.80 -8.68
C VAL A 540 6.94 5.16 -8.87
N GLY A 541 5.60 5.21 -8.89
CA GLY A 541 4.79 6.41 -9.04
C GLY A 541 5.05 7.42 -7.92
N ASN A 542 4.98 6.98 -6.66
CA ASN A 542 5.26 7.83 -5.49
C ASN A 542 6.63 8.51 -5.57
N VAL A 543 7.64 7.83 -6.13
CA VAL A 543 8.99 8.39 -6.25
C VAL A 543 9.07 9.36 -7.43
N LEU A 544 8.64 8.94 -8.61
CA LEU A 544 8.77 9.76 -9.82
C LEU A 544 7.90 11.01 -9.76
N LEU A 545 6.63 10.90 -9.35
CA LEU A 545 5.74 12.05 -9.25
C LEU A 545 6.22 13.04 -8.17
N ALA A 546 6.71 12.54 -7.02
CA ALA A 546 7.31 13.42 -6.00
C ALA A 546 8.49 14.22 -6.58
N LEU A 547 9.41 13.56 -7.31
CA LEU A 547 10.53 14.21 -7.98
C LEU A 547 10.08 15.25 -9.01
N TRP A 548 8.94 15.01 -9.67
CA TRP A 548 8.37 15.97 -10.61
C TRP A 548 7.96 17.29 -9.97
N GLY A 549 7.75 17.35 -8.65
CA GLY A 549 7.59 18.61 -7.93
C GLY A 549 8.80 19.53 -8.07
N SER A 550 10.03 18.99 -7.98
CA SER A 550 11.24 19.76 -8.22
C SER A 550 11.44 20.08 -9.70
N VAL A 551 11.15 19.12 -10.58
CA VAL A 551 11.36 19.29 -12.03
C VAL A 551 10.41 20.32 -12.64
N ILE A 552 9.14 20.34 -12.25
CA ILE A 552 8.19 21.32 -12.78
C ILE A 552 8.57 22.75 -12.39
N VAL A 553 9.05 22.95 -11.16
CA VAL A 553 9.56 24.25 -10.70
C VAL A 553 10.79 24.65 -11.51
N LEU A 554 11.76 23.74 -11.66
CA LEU A 554 12.97 23.98 -12.43
C LEU A 554 12.71 24.33 -13.91
N LEU A 555 11.67 23.75 -14.52
CA LEU A 555 11.36 23.97 -15.93
C LEU A 555 10.58 25.27 -16.19
N LEU A 556 9.91 25.82 -15.18
CA LEU A 556 8.99 26.96 -15.32
C LEU A 556 9.49 28.25 -14.63
N VAL A 557 10.52 28.17 -13.80
CA VAL A 557 11.28 29.31 -13.24
C VAL A 557 12.46 29.61 -14.17
#